data_AF-A0A3M1MLA0-F1
#
_entry.id   AF-A0A3M1MLA0-F1
#
_cell.length_a   1.000
_cell.length_b   1.000
_cell.length_c   1.000
_cell.angle_alpha   90.00
_cell.angle_beta   90.00
_cell.angle_gamma   90.00
#
_symmetry.space_group_name_H-M   'P 1'
#
loop_
_entity.id
_entity.type
_entity.pdbx_description
1 polymer ?
#
loop_
_entity_poly.entity_id
_entity_poly.type
_entity_poly.pdbx_seq_one_letter_code
_entity_poly.pdbx_strand_id
1 'polypeptide(L)'
;MTMILTNPRERSRFLRFATVGITGALVDFGTMNILTRLLGLPLVFAGTISFAAAIINNFTWNRHWTYPDSRSKPIVRQLLQFALVSVIGLGIRLPILTFVKPVWMTVLQALPFQFPFFSVEFLSNNLTLAVAVVIVMFWNFFVNRYWTYNDVE
;
A
#
# COMPACT_ATOMS: atom_id res chain seq x y z
N MET A 1 -15.21 7.30 15.09
CA MET A 1 -13.93 7.20 14.35
C MET A 1 -12.71 7.29 15.30
N THR A 2 -12.83 6.76 16.52
CA THR A 2 -11.81 6.81 17.60
C THR A 2 -11.21 5.44 17.93
N MET A 3 -11.53 4.40 17.13
CA MET A 3 -11.32 2.99 17.47
C MET A 3 -9.85 2.53 17.47
N ILE A 4 -8.95 3.13 16.67
CA ILE A 4 -7.54 2.68 16.61
C ILE A 4 -6.74 3.16 17.83
N LEU A 5 -6.99 4.37 18.32
CA LEU A 5 -6.19 4.95 19.40
C LEU A 5 -6.57 4.41 20.79
N THR A 6 -7.81 3.95 20.96
CA THR A 6 -8.31 3.43 22.24
C THR A 6 -8.28 1.91 22.35
N ASN A 7 -8.34 1.16 21.23
CA ASN A 7 -8.36 -0.31 21.28
C ASN A 7 -6.96 -0.91 20.96
N PRO A 8 -6.26 -1.50 21.95
CA PRO A 8 -4.94 -2.07 21.75
C PRO A 8 -4.93 -3.24 20.75
N ARG A 9 -6.04 -3.95 20.57
CA ARG A 9 -6.16 -5.04 19.59
C ARG A 9 -6.14 -4.51 18.15
N GLU A 10 -6.87 -3.43 17.89
CA GLU A 10 -6.92 -2.81 16.55
C GLU A 10 -5.58 -2.18 16.17
N ARG A 11 -4.87 -1.56 17.14
CA ARG A 11 -3.50 -1.08 16.90
C ARG A 11 -2.54 -2.22 16.53
N SER A 12 -2.62 -3.36 17.21
CA SER A 12 -1.81 -4.53 16.89
C SER A 12 -2.11 -5.07 15.48
N ARG A 13 -3.40 -5.16 15.12
CA ARG A 13 -3.84 -5.53 13.76
C ARG A 13 -3.32 -4.56 12.71
N PHE A 14 -3.37 -3.25 12.96
CA PHE A 14 -2.81 -2.24 12.08
C PHE A 14 -1.29 -2.40 11.87
N LEU A 15 -0.53 -2.62 12.95
CA LEU A 15 0.93 -2.81 12.85
C LEU A 15 1.28 -4.09 12.08
N ARG A 16 0.56 -5.18 12.29
CA ARG A 16 0.72 -6.42 11.50
C ARG A 16 0.37 -6.18 10.04
N PHE A 17 -0.75 -5.51 9.77
CA PHE A 17 -1.16 -5.14 8.41
C PHE A 17 -0.12 -4.29 7.69
N ALA A 18 0.42 -3.27 8.36
CA ALA A 18 1.49 -2.43 7.82
C ALA A 18 2.77 -3.24 7.55
N THR A 19 3.14 -4.14 8.47
CA THR A 19 4.30 -5.04 8.29
C THR A 19 4.11 -5.93 7.07
N VAL A 20 2.94 -6.53 6.91
CA VAL A 20 2.59 -7.33 5.73
C VAL A 20 2.61 -6.47 4.46
N GLY A 21 2.09 -5.24 4.51
CA GLY A 21 2.15 -4.31 3.39
C GLY A 21 3.59 -4.02 2.93
N ILE A 22 4.52 -3.85 3.88
CA ILE A 22 5.94 -3.64 3.60
C ILE A 22 6.55 -4.90 2.96
N THR A 23 6.27 -6.09 3.49
CA THR A 23 6.79 -7.33 2.90
C THR A 23 6.24 -7.56 1.49
N GLY A 24 4.98 -7.24 1.24
CA GLY A 24 4.40 -7.25 -0.10
C GLY A 24 5.07 -6.29 -1.07
N ALA A 25 5.40 -5.08 -0.63
CA ALA A 25 6.15 -4.13 -1.45
C ALA A 25 7.55 -4.69 -1.81
N LEU A 26 8.24 -5.31 -0.86
CA LEU A 26 9.53 -5.97 -1.12
C LEU A 26 9.39 -7.12 -2.13
N VAL A 27 8.32 -7.92 -2.02
CA VAL A 27 8.02 -8.98 -3.00
C VAL A 27 7.75 -8.37 -4.38
N ASP A 28 6.95 -7.31 -4.47
CA ASP A 28 6.65 -6.62 -5.73
C ASP A 28 7.94 -6.13 -6.41
N PHE A 29 8.74 -5.34 -5.69
CA PHE A 29 9.99 -4.79 -6.21
C PHE A 29 10.98 -5.90 -6.57
N GLY A 30 11.10 -6.94 -5.75
CA GLY A 30 11.98 -8.08 -5.98
C GLY A 30 11.58 -8.85 -7.23
N THR A 31 10.31 -9.26 -7.31
CA THR A 31 9.77 -9.99 -8.47
C THR A 31 9.86 -9.16 -9.74
N MET A 32 9.50 -7.87 -9.70
CA MET A 32 9.61 -7.00 -10.88
C MET A 32 11.05 -6.93 -11.39
N ASN A 33 12.04 -6.72 -10.51
CA ASN A 33 13.45 -6.66 -10.93
C ASN A 33 13.96 -8.00 -11.45
N ILE A 34 13.52 -9.12 -10.88
CA ILE A 34 13.91 -10.44 -11.39
C ILE A 34 13.35 -10.63 -12.80
N LEU A 35 12.06 -10.38 -13.00
CA LEU A 35 11.40 -10.59 -14.29
C LEU A 35 11.96 -9.65 -15.37
N THR A 36 12.23 -8.38 -15.05
CA THR A 36 12.77 -7.43 -16.05
C THR A 36 14.26 -7.67 -16.34
N ARG A 37 15.08 -7.90 -15.31
CA ARG A 37 16.55 -7.97 -15.49
C ARG A 37 17.06 -9.36 -15.85
N LEU A 38 16.48 -10.42 -15.29
CA LEU A 38 16.93 -11.79 -15.55
C LEU A 38 16.19 -12.44 -16.71
N LEU A 39 14.88 -12.17 -16.87
CA LEU A 39 14.07 -12.78 -17.93
C LEU A 39 13.80 -11.86 -19.12
N GLY A 40 14.20 -10.58 -19.05
CA GLY A 40 14.02 -9.61 -20.13
C GLY A 40 12.56 -9.30 -20.45
N LEU A 41 11.64 -9.56 -19.51
CA LEU A 41 10.21 -9.30 -19.73
C LEU A 41 9.94 -7.80 -19.85
N PRO A 42 9.01 -7.38 -20.72
CA PRO A 42 8.61 -5.97 -20.80
C PRO A 42 8.05 -5.48 -19.46
N LEU A 43 8.35 -4.23 -19.11
CA LEU A 43 8.03 -3.63 -17.81
C LEU A 43 6.56 -3.80 -17.40
N VAL A 44 5.64 -3.68 -18.35
CA VAL A 44 4.20 -3.81 -18.11
C VAL A 44 3.82 -5.23 -17.69
N PHE A 45 4.35 -6.25 -18.37
CA PHE A 45 4.09 -7.66 -18.02
C PHE A 45 4.75 -8.04 -16.71
N ALA A 46 6.02 -7.66 -16.51
CA ALA A 46 6.74 -7.89 -15.27
C ALA A 46 6.03 -7.24 -14.07
N GLY A 47 5.59 -5.98 -14.23
CA GLY A 47 4.85 -5.24 -13.21
C GLY A 47 3.47 -5.82 -12.91
N THR A 48 2.79 -6.37 -13.92
CA THR A 48 1.49 -7.03 -13.72
C THR A 48 1.64 -8.31 -12.89
N ILE A 49 2.64 -9.14 -13.22
CA ILE A 49 2.94 -10.38 -12.51
C ILE A 49 3.42 -10.10 -11.08
N SER A 50 4.32 -9.13 -10.91
CA SER A 50 4.84 -8.76 -9.59
C SER A 50 3.74 -8.20 -8.69
N PHE A 51 2.86 -7.35 -9.24
CA PHE A 51 1.73 -6.81 -8.49
C PHE A 51 0.75 -7.90 -8.05
N ALA A 52 0.44 -8.86 -8.92
CA ALA A 52 -0.38 -10.02 -8.56
C ALA A 52 0.27 -10.87 -7.45
N ALA A 53 1.57 -11.13 -7.56
CA ALA A 53 2.33 -11.85 -6.55
C ALA A 53 2.31 -11.12 -5.19
N ALA A 54 2.45 -9.79 -5.20
CA ALA A 54 2.38 -8.97 -4.00
C ALA A 54 0.99 -9.00 -3.34
N ILE A 55 -0.10 -8.95 -4.12
CA ILE A 55 -1.47 -9.12 -3.60
C ILE A 55 -1.62 -10.48 -2.94
N ILE A 56 -1.18 -11.56 -3.59
CA ILE A 56 -1.29 -12.93 -3.06
C ILE A 56 -0.48 -13.07 -1.77
N ASN A 57 0.75 -12.56 -1.74
CA ASN A 57 1.57 -12.56 -0.53
C ASN A 57 0.87 -11.80 0.61
N ASN A 58 0.41 -10.58 0.33
CA ASN A 58 -0.25 -9.74 1.34
C ASN A 58 -1.54 -10.36 1.86
N PHE A 59 -2.36 -10.93 0.98
CA PHE A 59 -3.56 -11.63 1.36
C PHE A 59 -3.24 -12.84 2.24
N THR A 60 -2.25 -13.63 1.85
CA THR A 60 -1.85 -14.85 2.57
C THR A 60 -1.41 -14.50 3.99
N TRP A 61 -0.51 -13.54 4.16
CA TRP A 61 -0.05 -13.12 5.48
C TRP A 61 -1.16 -12.44 6.29
N ASN A 62 -2.01 -11.62 5.66
CA ASN A 62 -3.13 -11.01 6.38
C ASN A 62 -4.14 -12.04 6.88
N ARG A 63 -4.44 -13.08 6.10
CA ARG A 63 -5.34 -14.16 6.51
C ARG A 63 -4.74 -15.08 7.58
N HIS A 64 -3.44 -15.37 7.52
CA HIS A 64 -2.82 -16.32 8.46
C HIS A 64 -2.34 -15.67 9.76
N TRP A 65 -1.90 -14.40 9.72
CA TRP A 65 -1.23 -13.73 10.83
C TRP A 65 -1.98 -12.49 11.36
N THR A 66 -2.50 -11.63 10.47
CA THR A 66 -3.23 -10.42 10.91
C THR A 66 -4.64 -10.75 11.40
N TYR A 67 -5.35 -11.62 10.67
CA TYR A 67 -6.75 -12.01 10.92
C TYR A 67 -6.93 -13.54 10.89
N PRO A 68 -6.25 -14.29 11.80
CA PRO A 68 -6.34 -15.75 11.81
C PRO A 68 -7.76 -16.28 12.02
N ASP A 69 -8.62 -15.49 12.68
CA ASP A 69 -10.00 -15.87 13.01
C ASP A 69 -10.94 -15.81 11.79
N SER A 70 -10.54 -15.13 10.71
CA SER A 70 -11.37 -14.96 9.51
C SER A 70 -11.35 -16.16 8.54
N ARG A 71 -10.86 -17.31 9.02
CA ARG A 71 -10.71 -18.52 8.19
C ARG A 71 -12.02 -19.19 7.82
N SER A 72 -13.11 -18.86 8.52
CA SER A 72 -14.45 -19.41 8.29
C SER A 72 -15.03 -19.08 6.91
N LYS A 73 -14.59 -17.98 6.28
CA LYS A 73 -15.05 -17.59 4.94
C LYS A 73 -14.28 -18.25 3.79
N PRO A 74 -14.92 -18.39 2.61
CA PRO A 74 -14.27 -18.87 1.39
C PRO A 74 -13.07 -18.01 0.99
N ILE A 75 -11.95 -18.67 0.72
CA ILE A 75 -10.66 -18.02 0.40
C ILE A 75 -10.74 -17.14 -0.85
N VAL A 76 -11.41 -17.61 -1.91
CA VAL A 76 -11.54 -16.90 -3.19
C VAL A 76 -12.30 -15.60 -3.02
N ARG A 77 -13.39 -15.61 -2.24
CA ARG A 77 -14.19 -14.41 -1.99
C ARG A 77 -13.37 -13.33 -1.29
N GLN A 78 -12.61 -13.69 -0.25
CA GLN A 78 -11.79 -12.72 0.46
C GLN A 78 -10.60 -12.23 -0.37
N LEU A 79 -10.00 -13.10 -1.19
CA LEU A 79 -8.92 -12.70 -2.09
C LEU A 79 -9.44 -11.67 -3.11
N LEU A 80 -10.62 -11.90 -3.70
CA LEU A 80 -11.24 -10.96 -4.64
C LEU A 80 -11.58 -9.63 -3.95
N GLN A 81 -12.14 -9.65 -2.74
CA GLN A 81 -12.39 -8.43 -1.96
C GLN A 81 -11.09 -7.67 -1.69
N PHE A 82 -10.07 -8.36 -1.20
CA PHE A 82 -8.76 -7.76 -0.90
C PHE A 82 -8.10 -7.18 -2.16
N ALA A 83 -8.15 -7.90 -3.28
CA ALA A 83 -7.64 -7.44 -4.57
C ALA A 83 -8.40 -6.19 -5.06
N LEU A 84 -9.74 -6.19 -4.98
CA LEU A 84 -10.55 -5.02 -5.33
C LEU A 84 -10.21 -3.79 -4.47
N VAL A 85 -10.09 -3.97 -3.15
CA VAL A 85 -9.69 -2.88 -2.25
C VAL A 85 -8.31 -2.34 -2.60
N SER A 86 -7.36 -3.23 -2.94
CA SER A 86 -6.00 -2.87 -3.34
C SER A 86 -5.98 -2.09 -4.66
N VAL A 87 -6.77 -2.53 -5.66
CA VAL A 87 -6.91 -1.85 -6.96
C VAL A 87 -7.56 -0.47 -6.80
N ILE A 88 -8.60 -0.35 -5.97
CA ILE A 88 -9.19 0.97 -5.65
C ILE A 88 -8.16 1.83 -4.92
N GLY A 89 -7.36 1.25 -4.03
CA GLY A 89 -6.24 1.93 -3.38
C GLY A 89 -5.23 2.50 -4.38
N LEU A 90 -4.91 1.77 -5.46
CA LEU A 90 -4.12 2.32 -6.56
C LEU A 90 -4.84 3.47 -7.28
N GLY A 91 -6.15 3.33 -7.50
CA GLY A 91 -7.00 4.39 -8.06
C GLY A 91 -7.03 5.65 -7.20
N ILE A 92 -6.85 5.55 -5.89
CA ILE A 92 -6.70 6.69 -4.96
C ILE A 92 -5.27 7.26 -5.02
N ARG A 93 -4.26 6.39 -5.12
CA ARG A 93 -2.84 6.78 -5.18
C ARG A 93 -2.55 7.69 -6.37
N LEU A 94 -3.03 7.33 -7.55
CA LEU A 94 -2.67 8.02 -8.80
C LEU A 94 -3.10 9.51 -8.81
N PRO A 95 -4.35 9.87 -8.49
CA PRO A 95 -4.76 11.27 -8.36
C PRO A 95 -3.95 12.04 -7.32
N ILE A 96 -3.64 11.44 -6.17
CA ILE A 96 -2.83 12.11 -5.14
C ILE A 96 -1.46 12.45 -5.72
N LEU A 97 -0.80 11.51 -6.39
CA LEU A 97 0.50 11.76 -7.02
C LEU A 97 0.43 12.88 -8.06
N THR A 98 -0.64 12.94 -8.86
CA THR A 98 -0.82 13.95 -9.91
C THR A 98 -1.14 15.34 -9.36
N PHE A 99 -2.03 15.45 -8.39
CA PHE A 99 -2.54 16.75 -7.91
C PHE A 99 -1.78 17.33 -6.73
N VAL A 100 -1.19 16.49 -5.87
CA VAL A 100 -0.49 16.95 -4.67
C VAL A 100 0.99 17.26 -4.96
N LYS A 101 1.61 16.61 -5.95
CA LYS A 101 3.01 16.89 -6.36
C LYS A 101 3.22 18.36 -6.75
N PRO A 102 2.40 18.98 -7.62
CA PRO A 102 2.57 20.38 -7.98
C PRO A 102 2.49 21.32 -6.77
N VAL A 103 1.59 21.02 -5.81
CA VAL A 103 1.44 21.82 -4.58
C VAL A 103 2.74 21.81 -3.77
N TRP A 104 3.34 20.63 -3.54
CA TRP A 104 4.63 20.54 -2.84
C TRP A 104 5.74 21.27 -3.59
N MET A 105 5.75 21.17 -4.92
CA MET A 105 6.75 21.85 -5.75
C MET A 105 6.65 23.38 -5.61
N THR A 106 5.45 23.95 -5.67
CA THR A 106 5.23 25.38 -5.46
C THR A 106 5.62 25.82 -4.04
N VAL A 107 5.20 25.07 -3.02
CA VAL A 107 5.53 25.39 -1.62
C VAL A 107 7.03 25.39 -1.40
N LEU A 108 7.74 24.34 -1.85
CA LEU A 108 9.18 24.21 -1.64
C LEU A 108 10.00 25.22 -2.46
N GLN A 109 9.53 25.63 -3.65
CA GLN A 109 10.17 26.69 -4.44
C GLN A 109 9.98 28.08 -3.81
N ALA A 110 8.89 28.31 -3.09
CA ALA A 110 8.61 29.57 -2.42
C ALA A 110 9.40 29.74 -1.11
N LEU A 111 10.05 28.69 -0.60
CA LEU A 111 10.86 28.78 0.60
C LEU A 111 12.16 29.56 0.33
N PRO A 112 12.59 30.44 1.24
CA PRO A 112 13.86 31.18 1.09
C PRO A 112 15.10 30.30 1.31
N PHE A 113 14.92 29.01 1.61
CA PHE A 113 15.98 28.06 1.90
C PHE A 113 16.35 27.27 0.65
N GLN A 114 17.64 27.21 0.33
CA GLN A 114 18.16 26.28 -0.67
C GLN A 114 18.51 24.96 0.01
N PHE A 115 18.15 23.84 -0.61
CA PHE A 115 18.48 22.51 -0.14
C PHE A 115 19.78 22.04 -0.82
N PRO A 116 20.95 22.10 -0.15
CA PRO A 116 22.23 21.82 -0.80
C PRO A 116 22.42 20.34 -1.19
N PHE A 117 21.70 19.43 -0.52
CA PHE A 117 21.84 17.98 -0.72
C PHE A 117 20.68 17.35 -1.51
N PHE A 118 19.53 18.03 -1.60
CA PHE A 118 18.31 17.45 -2.17
C PHE A 118 17.67 18.41 -3.17
N SER A 119 17.29 17.91 -4.34
CA SER A 119 16.54 18.73 -5.29
C SER A 119 15.10 18.94 -4.81
N VAL A 120 14.52 20.09 -5.15
CA VAL A 120 13.11 20.38 -4.84
C VAL A 120 12.19 19.34 -5.48
N GLU A 121 12.53 18.86 -6.67
CA GLU A 121 11.79 17.78 -7.33
C GLU A 121 11.86 16.47 -6.53
N PHE A 122 13.06 16.08 -6.06
CA PHE A 122 13.22 14.89 -5.22
C PHE A 122 12.38 14.99 -3.95
N LEU A 123 12.44 16.13 -3.25
CA LEU A 123 11.68 16.32 -2.01
C LEU A 123 10.17 16.32 -2.27
N SER A 124 9.71 17.00 -3.33
CA SER A 124 8.29 17.01 -3.73
C SER A 124 7.78 15.61 -4.06
N ASN A 125 8.53 14.82 -4.83
CA ASN A 125 8.16 13.46 -5.18
C ASN A 125 8.03 12.57 -3.93
N ASN A 126 9.00 12.63 -3.02
CA ASN A 126 9.00 11.81 -1.82
C ASN A 126 7.91 12.21 -0.81
N LEU A 127 7.68 13.51 -0.61
CA LEU A 127 6.59 14.00 0.26
C LEU A 127 5.22 13.59 -0.29
N THR A 128 5.01 13.76 -1.59
CA THR A 128 3.76 13.34 -2.25
C THR A 128 3.56 11.84 -2.12
N LEU A 129 4.62 11.06 -2.35
CA LEU A 129 4.58 9.61 -2.22
C LEU A 129 4.26 9.19 -0.78
N ALA A 130 4.87 9.82 0.22
CA ALA A 130 4.61 9.54 1.62
C ALA A 130 3.14 9.79 1.98
N VAL A 131 2.58 10.94 1.57
CA VAL A 131 1.15 11.26 1.77
C VAL A 131 0.26 10.22 1.10
N ALA A 132 0.55 9.87 -0.15
CA ALA A 132 -0.23 8.88 -0.90
C ALA A 132 -0.18 7.51 -0.22
N VAL A 133 0.99 7.04 0.19
CA VAL A 133 1.17 5.75 0.87
C VAL A 133 0.40 5.71 2.18
N VAL A 134 0.46 6.78 2.99
CA VAL A 134 -0.26 6.85 4.26
C VAL A 134 -1.77 6.78 4.05
N ILE A 135 -2.32 7.59 3.13
CA ILE A 135 -3.75 7.60 2.83
C ILE A 135 -4.21 6.24 2.32
N VAL A 136 -3.48 5.67 1.36
CA VAL A 136 -3.81 4.37 0.75
C VAL A 136 -3.67 3.23 1.76
N MET A 137 -2.71 3.31 2.69
CA MET A 137 -2.57 2.34 3.78
C MET A 137 -3.80 2.38 4.70
N PHE A 138 -4.26 3.57 5.11
CA PHE A 138 -5.49 3.69 5.91
C PHE A 138 -6.71 3.18 5.17
N TRP A 139 -6.88 3.54 3.89
CA TRP A 139 -7.94 3.00 3.04
C TRP A 139 -7.91 1.46 3.03
N ASN A 140 -6.76 0.88 2.71
CA ASN A 140 -6.61 -0.57 2.64
C ASN A 140 -6.88 -1.24 3.99
N PHE A 141 -6.39 -0.67 5.09
CA PHE A 141 -6.60 -1.24 6.41
C PHE A 141 -8.08 -1.21 6.81
N PHE A 142 -8.73 -0.05 6.76
CA PHE A 142 -10.11 0.09 7.24
C PHE A 142 -11.10 -0.67 6.38
N VAL A 143 -10.98 -0.57 5.06
CA VAL A 143 -11.91 -1.26 4.16
C VAL A 143 -11.73 -2.77 4.28
N ASN A 144 -10.49 -3.29 4.34
CA ASN A 144 -10.31 -4.72 4.58
C ASN A 144 -10.79 -5.15 5.96
N ARG A 145 -10.58 -4.35 7.01
CA ARG A 145 -11.04 -4.64 8.37
C ARG A 145 -12.56 -4.74 8.45
N TYR A 146 -13.29 -3.81 7.84
CA TYR A 146 -14.75 -3.72 7.95
C TYR A 146 -15.51 -4.46 6.84
N TRP A 147 -14.88 -4.78 5.72
CA TRP A 147 -15.52 -5.47 4.61
C TRP A 147 -14.98 -6.88 4.40
N THR A 148 -13.68 -7.03 4.17
CA THR A 148 -13.05 -8.34 3.91
C THR A 148 -13.08 -9.25 5.14
N TYR A 149 -12.70 -8.71 6.28
CA TYR A 149 -12.53 -9.40 7.57
C TYR A 149 -13.60 -9.01 8.60
N ASN A 150 -14.82 -8.71 8.13
CA ASN A 150 -15.92 -8.23 8.98
C ASN A 150 -16.46 -9.26 9.99
N ASP A 151 -15.97 -10.49 9.91
CA ASP A 151 -16.28 -11.64 10.76
C ASP A 151 -15.36 -11.74 11.98
N VAL A 152 -14.37 -10.85 12.09
CA VAL A 152 -13.43 -10.83 13.20
C VAL A 152 -13.87 -9.80 14.25
N GLU A 153 -14.13 -10.27 15.47
CA GLU A 153 -14.41 -9.44 16.64
C GLU A 153 -13.16 -8.66 17.10
#